data_AF-A0A392PQ65-F1
#
_entry.id   AF-A0A392PQ65-F1
#
_cell.length_a   1.000
_cell.length_b   1.000
_cell.length_c   1.000
_cell.angle_alpha   90.00
_cell.angle_beta   90.00
_cell.angle_gamma   90.00
#
_symmetry.space_group_name_H-M   'P 1'
#
loop_
_entity.id
_entity.type
_entity.pdbx_description
1 polymer ?
#
loop_
_entity_poly.entity_id
_entity_poly.type
_entity_poly.pdbx_seq_one_letter_code
_entity_poly.pdbx_strand_id
1 'polypeptide(L)'
;EREDGAAAAKNECDAAVAKVREECAGEMEILKKRHLEEKTLLEKEIRLLTLTRNAFIVSCFQVGRDMWDLQGDFEELEEANDGLKQSMADKYVEVFWSSVDQVKALFPDLDQETLAQVDILKKVEDGKFVSRIPGAT
;
A
#
# COMPACT_ATOMS: atom_id res chain seq x y z
N GLU A 1 -26.45 57.51 -68.70
CA GLU A 1 -26.48 56.03 -68.80
C GLU A 1 -25.15 55.33 -68.49
N ARG A 2 -24.04 55.53 -69.23
CA ARG A 2 -22.74 54.88 -68.87
C ARG A 2 -22.15 55.32 -67.53
N GLU A 3 -22.33 56.59 -67.15
CA GLU A 3 -21.77 57.17 -65.92
C GLU A 3 -22.57 56.74 -64.67
N ASP A 4 -23.90 56.66 -64.78
CA ASP A 4 -24.79 56.17 -63.70
C ASP A 4 -24.55 54.69 -63.37
N GLY A 5 -24.31 53.84 -64.39
CA GLY A 5 -24.02 52.42 -64.18
C GLY A 5 -22.68 52.17 -63.49
N ALA A 6 -21.66 52.99 -63.78
CA ALA A 6 -20.36 52.91 -63.11
C ALA A 6 -20.44 53.37 -61.65
N ALA A 7 -21.23 54.41 -61.36
CA ALA A 7 -21.48 54.88 -60.00
C ALA A 7 -22.25 53.84 -59.16
N ALA A 8 -23.26 53.18 -59.75
CA ALA A 8 -24.02 52.12 -59.09
C ALA A 8 -23.14 50.91 -58.75
N ALA A 9 -22.33 50.44 -59.69
CA ALA A 9 -21.41 49.31 -59.48
C ALA A 9 -20.34 49.61 -58.42
N LYS A 10 -19.83 50.85 -58.38
CA LYS A 10 -18.89 51.29 -57.35
C LYS A 10 -19.53 51.28 -55.96
N ASN A 11 -20.73 51.84 -55.83
CA ASN A 11 -21.46 51.86 -54.55
C ASN A 11 -21.78 50.45 -54.04
N GLU A 12 -22.12 49.53 -54.95
CA GLU A 12 -22.37 48.12 -54.61
C GLU A 12 -21.09 47.41 -54.14
N CYS A 13 -19.96 47.66 -54.80
CA CYS A 13 -18.65 47.14 -54.39
C CYS A 13 -18.24 47.68 -53.01
N ASP A 14 -18.39 48.99 -52.79
CA ASP A 14 -18.08 49.65 -51.52
C ASP A 14 -18.96 49.11 -50.38
N ALA A 15 -20.25 48.86 -50.64
CA ALA A 15 -21.17 48.25 -49.69
C ALA A 15 -20.80 46.79 -49.37
N ALA A 16 -20.41 46.00 -50.38
CA ALA A 16 -19.96 44.63 -50.19
C ALA A 16 -18.66 44.56 -49.36
N VAL A 17 -17.70 45.45 -49.62
CA VAL A 17 -16.47 45.56 -48.84
C VAL A 17 -16.76 45.98 -47.40
N ALA A 18 -17.68 46.92 -47.17
CA ALA A 18 -18.08 47.34 -45.84
C ALA A 18 -18.69 46.18 -45.04
N LYS A 19 -19.59 45.41 -45.67
CA LYS A 19 -20.22 44.24 -45.06
C LYS A 19 -19.21 43.16 -44.67
N VAL A 20 -18.29 42.81 -45.57
CA VAL A 20 -17.23 41.82 -45.27
C VAL A 20 -16.33 42.31 -44.14
N ARG A 21 -16.00 43.60 -44.09
CA ARG A 21 -15.20 44.17 -42.98
C ARG A 21 -15.92 44.06 -41.64
N GLU A 22 -17.23 44.31 -41.61
CA GLU A 22 -18.05 44.18 -40.41
C GLU A 22 -18.13 42.72 -39.95
N GLU A 23 -18.37 41.78 -40.87
CA GLU A 23 -18.38 40.35 -40.59
C GLU A 23 -17.03 39.86 -40.06
N CYS A 24 -15.92 40.23 -40.72
CA CYS A 24 -14.57 39.91 -40.25
C CYS A 24 -14.28 40.49 -38.86
N ALA A 25 -14.73 41.71 -38.57
CA ALA A 25 -14.58 42.32 -37.25
C ALA A 25 -15.37 41.54 -36.19
N GLY A 26 -16.61 41.14 -36.50
CA GLY A 26 -17.44 40.31 -35.62
C GLY A 26 -16.82 38.93 -35.34
N GLU A 27 -16.36 38.23 -36.37
CA GLU A 27 -15.66 36.94 -36.23
C GLU A 27 -14.38 37.07 -35.38
N MET A 28 -13.62 38.15 -35.58
CA MET A 28 -12.43 38.43 -34.80
C MET A 28 -12.74 38.62 -33.31
N GLU A 29 -13.82 39.33 -32.97
CA GLU A 29 -14.23 39.50 -31.56
C GLU A 29 -14.72 38.19 -30.93
N ILE A 30 -15.44 37.35 -31.68
CA ILE A 30 -15.83 36.01 -31.22
C ILE A 30 -14.58 35.15 -30.95
N LEU A 31 -13.61 35.17 -31.85
CA LEU A 31 -12.37 34.40 -31.71
C LEU A 31 -11.55 34.88 -30.50
N LYS A 32 -11.42 36.20 -30.30
CA LYS A 32 -10.75 36.79 -29.13
C LYS A 32 -11.42 36.35 -27.83
N LYS A 33 -12.76 36.38 -27.78
CA LYS A 33 -13.52 35.94 -26.61
C LYS A 33 -13.26 34.47 -26.29
N ARG A 34 -13.35 33.59 -27.31
CA ARG A 34 -13.09 32.15 -27.13
C ARG A 34 -11.65 31.88 -26.68
N HIS A 35 -10.68 32.53 -27.31
CA HIS A 35 -9.28 32.42 -26.90
C HIS A 35 -9.11 32.85 -25.43
N LEU A 36 -9.71 33.96 -25.00
CA LEU A 36 -9.60 34.40 -23.62
C LEU A 36 -10.19 33.36 -22.65
N GLU A 37 -11.36 32.81 -22.97
CA GLU A 37 -12.01 31.76 -22.17
C GLU A 37 -11.13 30.50 -22.07
N GLU A 38 -10.65 29.98 -23.20
CA GLU A 38 -9.74 28.81 -23.25
C GLU A 38 -8.45 29.05 -22.46
N LYS A 39 -7.85 30.24 -22.62
CA LYS A 39 -6.64 30.62 -21.87
C LYS A 39 -6.89 30.59 -20.37
N THR A 40 -8.01 31.16 -19.91
CA THR A 40 -8.34 31.16 -18.47
C THR A 40 -8.63 29.76 -17.95
N LEU A 41 -9.20 28.87 -18.76
CA LEU A 41 -9.44 27.47 -18.40
C LEU A 41 -8.12 26.72 -18.26
N LEU A 42 -7.23 26.84 -19.24
CA LEU A 42 -5.90 26.21 -19.22
C LEU A 42 -5.06 26.69 -18.04
N GLU A 43 -5.09 27.98 -17.72
CA GLU A 43 -4.40 28.51 -16.54
C GLU A 43 -4.93 27.91 -15.23
N LYS A 44 -6.23 27.65 -15.12
CA LYS A 44 -6.82 26.96 -13.96
C LYS A 44 -6.39 25.49 -13.91
N GLU A 45 -6.40 24.81 -15.04
CA GLU A 45 -6.00 23.40 -15.14
C GLU A 45 -4.52 23.21 -14.78
N ILE A 46 -3.62 24.06 -15.28
CA ILE A 46 -2.20 24.06 -14.95
C ILE A 46 -2.00 24.23 -13.44
N ARG A 47 -2.75 25.15 -12.80
CA ARG A 47 -2.68 25.34 -11.34
C ARG A 47 -3.14 24.09 -10.60
N LEU A 48 -4.25 23.50 -11.01
CA LEU A 48 -4.78 22.29 -10.38
C LEU A 48 -3.79 21.12 -10.50
N LEU A 49 -3.28 20.85 -11.70
CA LEU A 49 -2.28 19.81 -11.95
C LEU A 49 -1.01 20.03 -11.13
N THR A 50 -0.57 21.27 -11.00
CA THR A 50 0.59 21.63 -10.17
C THR A 50 0.35 21.31 -8.70
N LEU A 51 -0.82 21.68 -8.17
CA LEU A 51 -1.21 21.39 -6.78
C LEU A 51 -1.30 19.88 -6.54
N THR A 52 -1.97 19.15 -7.44
CA THR A 52 -2.12 17.69 -7.34
C THR A 52 -0.76 16.99 -7.40
N ARG A 53 0.11 17.37 -8.33
CA ARG A 53 1.47 16.82 -8.42
C ARG A 53 2.24 17.05 -7.12
N ASN A 54 2.20 18.27 -6.58
CA ASN A 54 2.92 18.60 -5.35
C ASN A 54 2.37 17.79 -4.15
N ALA A 55 1.04 17.66 -4.04
CA ALA A 55 0.41 16.82 -3.01
C ALA A 55 0.85 15.36 -3.14
N PHE A 56 0.86 14.82 -4.36
CA PHE A 56 1.31 13.45 -4.61
C PHE A 56 2.77 13.22 -4.21
N ILE A 57 3.66 14.16 -4.55
CA ILE A 57 5.08 14.10 -4.15
C ILE A 57 5.21 14.03 -2.63
N VAL A 58 4.52 14.89 -1.89
CA VAL A 58 4.54 14.88 -0.42
C VAL A 58 4.03 13.56 0.14
N SER A 59 2.92 13.03 -0.39
CA SER A 59 2.37 11.74 0.02
C SER A 59 3.35 10.59 -0.25
N CYS A 60 4.04 10.56 -1.39
CA CYS A 60 5.05 9.55 -1.69
C CYS A 60 6.20 9.55 -0.66
N PHE A 61 6.70 10.73 -0.29
CA PHE A 61 7.74 10.83 0.73
C PHE A 61 7.25 10.43 2.13
N GLN A 62 5.99 10.71 2.47
CA GLN A 62 5.41 10.27 3.74
C GLN A 62 5.31 8.74 3.79
N VAL A 63 4.73 8.12 2.76
CA VAL A 63 4.62 6.65 2.65
C VAL A 63 6.00 5.99 2.70
N GLY A 64 7.01 6.59 2.06
CA GLY A 64 8.39 6.10 2.13
C GLY A 64 8.97 6.12 3.55
N ARG A 65 8.67 7.15 4.35
CA ARG A 65 9.07 7.19 5.76
C ARG A 65 8.32 6.17 6.59
N ASP A 66 7.01 6.10 6.45
CA ASP A 66 6.16 5.16 7.20
C ASP A 66 6.60 3.70 6.93
N MET A 67 6.97 3.39 5.68
CA MET A 67 7.51 2.08 5.30
C MET A 67 8.87 1.80 5.97
N TRP A 68 9.74 2.80 6.04
CA TRP A 68 11.05 2.67 6.68
C TRP A 68 10.91 2.42 8.19
N ASP A 69 10.02 3.16 8.86
CA ASP A 69 9.76 2.99 10.29
C ASP A 69 9.17 1.59 10.56
N LEU A 70 8.19 1.16 9.74
CA LEU A 70 7.59 -0.18 9.85
C LEU A 70 8.61 -1.30 9.62
N GLN A 71 9.58 -1.09 8.71
CA GLN A 71 10.64 -2.05 8.50
C GLN A 71 11.53 -2.19 9.74
N GLY A 72 11.85 -1.08 10.41
CA GLY A 72 12.57 -1.11 11.69
C GLY A 72 11.80 -1.89 12.76
N ASP A 73 10.52 -1.60 12.94
CA ASP A 73 9.66 -2.33 13.89
C ASP A 73 9.60 -3.84 13.58
N PHE A 74 9.59 -4.21 12.31
CA PHE A 74 9.59 -5.61 11.89
C PHE A 74 10.90 -6.31 12.25
N GLU A 75 12.04 -5.68 11.99
CA GLU A 75 13.37 -6.22 12.30
C GLU A 75 13.55 -6.41 13.81
N GLU A 76 13.14 -5.42 14.63
CA GLU A 76 13.16 -5.51 16.09
C GLU A 76 12.27 -6.65 16.62
N LEU A 77 11.07 -6.80 16.05
CA LEU A 77 10.14 -7.86 16.44
C LEU A 77 10.65 -9.25 16.05
N GLU A 78 11.28 -9.38 14.88
CA GLU A 78 11.90 -10.62 14.42
C GLU A 78 13.03 -11.04 15.36
N GLU A 79 13.92 -10.12 15.72
CA GLU A 79 15.02 -10.37 16.67
C GLU A 79 14.48 -10.81 18.05
N ALA A 80 13.49 -10.08 18.59
CA ALA A 80 12.89 -10.42 19.89
C ALA A 80 12.22 -11.80 19.87
N ASN A 81 11.53 -12.15 18.78
CA ASN A 81 10.87 -13.44 18.62
C ASN A 81 11.88 -14.59 18.52
N ASP A 82 12.98 -14.41 17.81
CA ASP A 82 14.03 -15.41 17.71
C ASP A 82 14.76 -15.60 19.03
N GLY A 83 15.04 -14.52 19.76
CA GLY A 83 15.55 -14.58 21.13
C GLY A 83 14.61 -15.34 22.07
N LEU A 84 13.29 -15.11 21.97
CA LEU A 84 12.29 -15.82 22.77
C LEU A 84 12.24 -17.32 22.45
N LYS A 85 12.25 -17.70 21.17
CA LYS A 85 12.28 -19.10 20.74
C LYS A 85 13.53 -19.81 21.29
N GLN A 86 14.69 -19.17 21.19
CA GLN A 86 15.94 -19.73 21.70
C GLN A 86 15.86 -19.91 23.23
N SER A 87 15.43 -18.88 23.97
CA SER A 87 15.27 -18.98 25.42
C SER A 87 14.28 -20.08 25.84
N MET A 88 13.21 -20.27 25.07
CA MET A 88 12.22 -21.32 25.35
C MET A 88 12.80 -22.71 25.08
N ALA A 89 13.58 -22.88 24.01
CA ALA A 89 14.30 -24.12 23.72
C ALA A 89 15.32 -24.44 24.81
N ASP A 90 16.13 -23.46 25.23
CA ASP A 90 17.14 -23.63 26.27
C ASP A 90 16.49 -24.05 27.60
N LYS A 91 15.41 -23.37 28.01
CA LYS A 91 14.65 -23.73 29.22
C LYS A 91 14.02 -25.11 29.13
N TYR A 92 13.48 -25.48 27.97
CA TYR A 92 12.92 -26.82 27.78
C TYR A 92 13.99 -27.89 28.00
N VAL A 93 15.18 -27.71 27.40
CA VAL A 93 16.30 -28.63 27.56
C VAL A 93 16.80 -28.68 29.00
N GLU A 94 16.97 -27.53 29.65
CA GLU A 94 17.39 -27.43 31.06
C GLU A 94 16.42 -28.16 32.00
N VAL A 95 15.12 -27.85 31.90
CA VAL A 95 14.08 -28.45 32.74
C VAL A 95 13.95 -29.94 32.46
N PHE A 96 14.08 -30.35 31.19
CA PHE A 96 14.08 -31.76 30.82
C PHE A 96 15.20 -32.52 31.51
N TRP A 97 16.45 -32.05 31.41
CA TRP A 97 17.60 -32.70 32.04
C TRP A 97 17.52 -32.67 33.57
N SER A 98 17.10 -31.55 34.16
CA SER A 98 16.86 -31.48 35.61
C SER A 98 15.82 -32.51 36.06
N SER A 99 14.77 -32.75 35.26
CA SER A 99 13.75 -33.75 35.57
C SER A 99 14.31 -35.17 35.46
N VAL A 100 15.11 -35.45 34.43
CA VAL A 100 15.81 -36.74 34.28
C VAL A 100 16.73 -37.01 35.46
N ASP A 101 17.49 -36.01 35.93
CA ASP A 101 18.40 -36.16 37.07
C ASP A 101 17.64 -36.43 38.37
N GLN A 102 16.49 -35.76 38.59
CA GLN A 102 15.61 -36.04 39.73
C GLN A 102 15.07 -37.47 39.70
N VAL A 103 14.66 -37.97 38.52
CA VAL A 103 14.18 -39.35 38.36
C VAL A 103 15.29 -40.35 38.67
N LYS A 104 16.50 -40.14 38.14
CA LYS A 104 17.66 -41.02 38.42
C LYS A 104 18.06 -41.03 39.88
N ALA A 105 17.96 -39.90 40.58
CA ALA A 105 18.27 -39.82 42.00
C ALA A 105 17.30 -40.66 42.86
N LEU A 106 16.03 -40.74 42.46
CA LEU A 106 15.01 -41.56 43.14
C LEU A 106 15.05 -43.03 42.72
N PHE A 107 15.46 -43.32 41.49
CA PHE A 107 15.47 -44.66 40.90
C PHE A 107 16.82 -44.93 40.20
N PRO A 108 17.89 -45.22 40.96
CA PRO A 108 19.25 -45.36 40.41
C PRO A 108 19.42 -46.57 39.47
N ASP A 109 18.58 -47.60 39.63
CA ASP A 109 18.60 -48.79 38.79
C ASP A 109 17.70 -48.66 37.53
N LEU A 110 17.08 -47.49 37.32
CA LEU A 110 16.19 -47.26 36.18
C LEU A 110 17.00 -47.12 34.89
N ASP A 111 16.93 -48.14 34.04
CA ASP A 111 17.63 -48.15 32.75
C ASP A 111 16.93 -47.26 31.69
N GLN A 112 17.71 -46.90 30.67
CA GLN A 112 17.28 -46.01 29.60
C GLN A 112 16.16 -46.60 28.72
N GLU A 113 16.08 -47.93 28.62
CA GLU A 113 15.04 -48.63 27.86
C GLU A 113 13.69 -48.52 28.55
N THR A 114 13.66 -48.69 29.88
CA THR A 114 12.48 -48.54 30.73
C THR A 114 12.03 -47.08 30.79
N LEU A 115 12.97 -46.13 30.84
CA LEU A 115 12.67 -44.70 30.83
C LEU A 115 12.08 -44.24 29.48
N ALA A 116 12.54 -44.83 28.36
CA ALA A 116 12.00 -44.57 27.03
C ALA A 116 10.56 -45.11 26.82
N GLN A 117 10.11 -46.04 27.66
CA GLN A 117 8.72 -46.54 27.66
C GLN A 117 7.76 -45.57 28.37
N VAL A 118 8.26 -44.57 29.10
CA VAL A 118 7.44 -43.58 29.80
C VAL A 118 6.81 -42.65 28.78
N ASP A 119 5.54 -42.89 28.50
CA ASP A 119 4.70 -42.04 27.67
C ASP A 119 3.89 -41.10 28.57
N ILE A 120 4.07 -39.78 28.38
CA ILE A 120 3.35 -38.74 29.14
C ILE A 120 1.83 -38.86 28.95
N LEU A 121 1.39 -39.40 27.81
CA LEU A 121 -0.01 -39.65 27.50
C LEU A 121 -0.55 -40.94 28.12
N LYS A 122 0.27 -41.69 28.87
CA LYS A 122 -0.15 -42.89 29.60
C LYS A 122 -0.06 -42.69 31.12
N LYS A 123 -0.96 -43.33 31.84
CA LYS A 123 -0.95 -43.47 33.31
C LYS A 123 -0.74 -44.93 33.66
N VAL A 124 -0.24 -45.21 34.85
CA VAL A 124 -0.21 -46.57 35.40
C VAL A 124 -1.51 -46.83 36.14
N GLU A 125 -2.23 -47.88 35.75
CA GLU A 125 -3.44 -48.38 36.40
C GLU A 125 -3.29 -49.90 36.55
N ASP A 126 -3.39 -50.42 37.77
CA ASP A 126 -3.17 -51.84 38.09
C ASP A 126 -1.83 -52.42 37.55
N GLY A 127 -0.78 -51.58 37.55
CA GLY A 127 0.54 -51.96 37.04
C GLY A 127 0.66 -52.01 35.51
N LYS A 128 -0.36 -51.57 34.76
CA LYS A 128 -0.32 -51.46 33.28
C LYS A 128 -0.38 -50.00 32.84
N PHE A 129 0.29 -49.70 31.72
CA PHE A 129 0.19 -48.38 31.08
C PHE A 129 -1.09 -48.27 30.25
N VAL A 130 -1.96 -47.32 30.61
CA VAL A 130 -3.22 -47.01 29.93
C VAL A 130 -3.26 -45.56 29.50
N SER A 131 -3.95 -45.24 28.41
CA SER A 131 -4.09 -43.86 27.91
C SER A 131 -4.73 -42.95 28.96
N ARG A 132 -4.20 -41.72 29.09
CA ARG A 132 -4.79 -40.62 29.87
C ARG A 132 -5.90 -39.91 29.11
N ILE A 133 -5.95 -40.08 27.78
CA ILE A 133 -6.97 -39.47 26.92
C ILE A 133 -8.18 -40.43 26.86
N PRO A 134 -9.36 -40.02 27.33
CA PRO A 134 -10.56 -40.84 27.23
C PRO A 134 -10.88 -41.15 25.75
N GLY A 135 -10.97 -42.43 25.39
CA GLY A 135 -11.40 -42.87 24.05
C GLY A 135 -10.28 -43.06 23.00
N ALA A 136 -9.01 -42.87 23.36
CA ALA A 136 -7.91 -43.29 22.50
C ALA A 136 -7.62 -44.79 22.71
N THR A 137 -8.02 -45.63 21.74
CA THR A 137 -7.61 -47.05 21.61
C THR A 137 -6.21 -47.18 21.05
#